data_AF-A0A2A2GRD6-F1
#
_entry.id   AF-A0A2A2GRD6-F1
#
_cell.length_a   1.000
_cell.length_b   1.000
_cell.length_c   1.000
_cell.angle_alpha   90.00
_cell.angle_beta   90.00
_cell.angle_gamma   90.00
#
_symmetry.space_group_name_H-M   'P 1'
#
loop_
_entity.id
_entity.type
_entity.pdbx_description
1 polymer ?
#
loop_
_entity_poly.entity_id
_entity_poly.type
_entity_poly.pdbx_seq_one_letter_code
_entity_poly.pdbx_strand_id
1 'polypeptide(L)'
;MHQTHNTQHTTHIIWAIVDSKIVEKTLPTLNELGISKLTLFFAQYSQKPFNPNLQRLHKILTHSCEQCGRGTLLELEVLKDLDSVLLAYKDCVALEFGGEVLTHTNLIANLKNKSILIGPEGGFSPSERDKLPHTIGIAGDLILRSESACIFVASMLKLL
;
A
#
# COMPACT_ATOMS: atom_id res chain seq x y z
N MET A 1 8.20 -18.68 25.50
CA MET A 1 8.85 -18.91 24.20
C MET A 1 9.11 -17.54 23.59
N HIS A 2 10.37 -17.09 23.58
CA HIS A 2 10.77 -15.81 22.99
C HIS A 2 10.52 -15.90 21.47
N GLN A 3 9.50 -15.20 20.96
CA GLN A 3 9.47 -14.86 19.55
C GLN A 3 10.51 -13.77 19.34
N THR A 4 11.64 -14.17 18.76
CA THR A 4 12.61 -13.26 18.17
C THR A 4 11.89 -12.43 17.10
N HIS A 5 11.58 -11.17 17.42
CA HIS A 5 11.23 -10.17 16.42
C HIS A 5 12.49 -9.94 15.57
N ASN A 6 12.59 -10.69 14.48
CA ASN A 6 13.54 -10.39 13.41
C ASN A 6 13.05 -9.05 12.82
N THR A 7 13.67 -7.94 13.20
CA THR A 7 13.43 -6.62 12.61
C THR A 7 13.97 -6.61 11.17
N GLN A 8 13.36 -7.41 10.30
CA GLN A 8 13.43 -7.14 8.87
C GLN A 8 12.58 -5.88 8.63
N HIS A 9 13.15 -4.91 7.91
CA HIS A 9 12.41 -3.74 7.43
C HIS A 9 11.22 -4.25 6.59
N THR A 10 10.02 -4.26 7.17
CA THR A 10 8.81 -4.71 6.45
C THR A 10 8.29 -3.54 5.63
N THR A 11 8.52 -3.58 4.32
CA THR A 11 7.88 -2.68 3.36
C THR A 11 6.39 -3.00 3.28
N HIS A 12 5.53 -2.07 3.71
CA HIS A 12 4.09 -2.29 3.82
C HIS A 12 3.30 -1.20 3.11
N ILE A 13 2.47 -1.61 2.17
CA ILE A 13 1.48 -0.75 1.52
C ILE A 13 0.08 -1.14 1.99
N ILE A 14 -0.71 -0.15 2.34
CA ILE A 14 -2.14 -0.30 2.64
C ILE A 14 -2.89 0.42 1.53
N TRP A 15 -3.59 -0.33 0.70
CA TRP A 15 -4.19 0.17 -0.53
C TRP A 15 -5.71 0.04 -0.50
N ALA A 16 -6.40 1.15 -0.67
CA ALA A 16 -7.84 1.14 -0.85
C ALA A 16 -8.19 0.36 -2.11
N ILE A 17 -9.20 -0.48 -2.00
CA ILE A 17 -9.64 -1.35 -3.07
C ILE A 17 -10.11 -0.53 -4.27
N VAL A 18 -9.56 -0.91 -5.43
CA VAL A 18 -9.95 -0.46 -6.76
C VAL A 18 -10.51 -1.65 -7.56
N ASP A 19 -10.68 -1.52 -8.87
CA ASP A 19 -11.10 -2.64 -9.72
C ASP A 19 -10.18 -3.87 -9.56
N SER A 20 -10.76 -5.06 -9.43
CA SER A 20 -10.01 -6.31 -9.20
C SER A 20 -8.94 -6.58 -10.26
N LYS A 21 -9.19 -6.24 -11.53
CA LYS A 21 -8.21 -6.44 -12.61
C LYS A 21 -7.02 -5.50 -12.46
N ILE A 22 -7.24 -4.30 -11.92
CA ILE A 22 -6.15 -3.36 -11.60
C ILE A 22 -5.29 -3.94 -10.49
N VAL A 23 -5.89 -4.41 -9.40
CA VAL A 23 -5.14 -5.08 -8.31
C VAL A 23 -4.34 -6.26 -8.83
N GLU A 24 -4.97 -7.16 -9.60
CA GLU A 24 -4.31 -8.32 -10.20
C GLU A 24 -3.13 -7.95 -11.11
N LYS A 25 -3.27 -6.88 -11.91
CA LYS A 25 -2.22 -6.41 -12.82
C LYS A 25 -1.06 -5.74 -12.09
N THR A 26 -1.33 -5.06 -10.99
CA THR A 26 -0.34 -4.32 -10.20
C THR A 26 0.45 -5.22 -9.26
N LEU A 27 -0.15 -6.33 -8.83
CA LEU A 27 0.41 -7.23 -7.83
C LEU A 27 1.81 -7.80 -8.17
N PRO A 28 2.11 -8.24 -9.41
CA PRO A 28 3.47 -8.66 -9.78
C PRO A 28 4.51 -7.56 -9.60
N THR A 29 4.19 -6.32 -10.01
CA THR A 29 5.10 -5.18 -9.89
C THR A 29 5.39 -4.85 -8.42
N LEU A 30 4.38 -4.88 -7.54
CA LEU A 30 4.61 -4.69 -6.10
C LEU A 30 5.50 -5.80 -5.52
N ASN A 31 5.30 -7.04 -5.99
CA ASN A 31 6.12 -8.18 -5.58
C ASN A 31 7.58 -8.03 -6.03
N GLU A 32 7.83 -7.63 -7.28
CA GLU A 32 9.17 -7.36 -7.86
C GLU A 32 9.87 -6.16 -7.19
N LEU A 33 9.10 -5.17 -6.75
CA LEU A 33 9.61 -4.04 -6.00
C LEU A 33 9.92 -4.38 -4.53
N GLY A 34 9.69 -5.63 -4.11
CA GLY A 34 10.09 -6.10 -2.78
C GLY A 34 9.13 -5.66 -1.68
N ILE A 35 7.87 -5.35 -2.01
CA ILE A 35 6.85 -5.10 -0.98
C ILE A 35 6.62 -6.37 -0.18
N SER A 36 6.81 -6.30 1.14
CA SER A 36 6.71 -7.43 2.05
C SER A 36 5.25 -7.77 2.35
N LYS A 37 4.42 -6.74 2.56
CA LYS A 37 3.00 -6.87 2.86
C LYS A 37 2.16 -5.87 2.06
N LEU A 38 1.01 -6.34 1.59
CA LEU A 38 -0.04 -5.52 1.01
C LEU A 38 -1.35 -5.77 1.76
N THR A 39 -1.87 -4.73 2.39
CA THR A 39 -3.19 -4.75 3.01
C THR A 39 -4.17 -4.02 2.12
N LEU A 40 -5.22 -4.70 1.68
CA LEU A 40 -6.33 -4.08 0.95
C LEU A 40 -7.42 -3.67 1.93
N PHE A 41 -8.12 -2.56 1.68
CA PHE A 41 -9.28 -2.18 2.50
C PHE A 41 -10.36 -1.49 1.67
N PHE A 42 -11.62 -1.51 2.14
CA PHE A 42 -12.71 -0.81 1.47
C PHE A 42 -12.81 0.63 1.98
N ALA A 43 -12.38 1.59 1.15
CA ALA A 43 -12.64 3.01 1.41
C ALA A 43 -14.08 3.37 1.00
N GLN A 44 -14.58 4.51 1.46
CA GLN A 44 -15.93 4.97 1.15
C GLN A 44 -16.17 5.13 -0.35
N TYR A 45 -15.16 5.59 -1.10
CA TYR A 45 -15.21 5.74 -2.55
C TYR A 45 -14.58 4.58 -3.33
N SER A 46 -14.31 3.44 -2.68
CA SER A 46 -13.88 2.23 -3.38
C SER A 46 -14.96 1.73 -4.34
N GLN A 47 -14.53 1.26 -5.51
CA GLN A 47 -15.44 0.68 -6.50
C GLN A 47 -16.00 -0.66 -6.00
N LYS A 48 -17.32 -0.84 -6.07
CA LYS A 48 -18.00 -2.10 -5.76
C LYS A 48 -18.61 -2.72 -7.02
N PRO A 49 -18.64 -4.06 -7.15
CA PRO A 49 -18.21 -5.07 -6.17
C PRO A 49 -16.75 -5.51 -6.39
N PHE A 50 -15.96 -5.49 -5.31
CA PHE A 50 -14.68 -6.20 -5.26
C PHE A 50 -14.83 -7.44 -4.40
N ASN A 51 -14.60 -8.59 -5.02
CA ASN A 51 -14.48 -9.88 -4.33
C ASN A 51 -13.12 -10.48 -4.72
N PRO A 52 -12.08 -10.35 -3.88
CA PRO A 52 -10.77 -10.83 -4.23
C PRO A 52 -10.80 -12.35 -4.28
N ASN A 53 -10.55 -12.91 -5.46
CA ASN A 53 -10.23 -14.33 -5.55
C ASN A 53 -8.81 -14.53 -5.02
N LEU A 54 -8.70 -14.74 -3.69
CA LEU A 54 -7.41 -14.88 -3.01
C LEU A 54 -6.55 -16.01 -3.59
N GLN A 55 -7.17 -17.10 -4.07
CA GLN A 55 -6.45 -18.18 -4.75
C GLN A 55 -5.80 -17.69 -6.04
N ARG A 56 -6.50 -16.86 -6.82
CA ARG A 56 -5.98 -16.24 -8.04
C ARG A 56 -4.84 -15.26 -7.71
N LEU A 57 -4.99 -14.40 -6.69
CA LEU A 57 -3.92 -13.49 -6.26
C LEU A 57 -2.67 -14.25 -5.80
N HIS A 58 -2.85 -15.31 -5.03
CA HIS A 58 -1.75 -16.17 -4.59
C HIS A 58 -1.02 -16.81 -5.79
N LYS A 59 -1.76 -17.30 -6.79
CA LYS A 59 -1.18 -17.86 -8.02
C LYS A 59 -0.39 -16.79 -8.79
N ILE A 60 -0.89 -15.56 -8.89
CA ILE A 60 -0.17 -14.45 -9.52
C ILE A 60 1.16 -14.17 -8.78
N LEU A 61 1.11 -14.07 -7.45
CA LEU A 61 2.31 -13.85 -6.64
C LEU A 61 3.33 -14.97 -6.75
N THR A 62 2.87 -16.22 -6.77
CA THR A 62 3.75 -17.41 -6.90
C THR A 62 4.54 -17.34 -8.21
N HIS A 63 3.88 -17.11 -9.34
CA HIS A 63 4.58 -16.97 -10.62
C HIS A 63 5.50 -15.75 -10.65
N SER A 64 5.07 -14.63 -10.07
CA SER A 64 5.93 -13.44 -9.98
C SER A 64 7.20 -13.73 -9.18
N CYS A 65 7.10 -14.45 -8.05
CA CYS A 65 8.25 -14.92 -7.28
C CYS A 65 9.19 -15.81 -8.10
N GLU A 66 8.65 -16.76 -8.86
CA GLU A 66 9.43 -17.63 -9.76
C GLU A 66 10.16 -16.81 -10.83
N GLN A 67 9.51 -15.79 -11.40
CA GLN A 67 10.08 -14.95 -12.46
C GLN A 67 11.15 -13.98 -11.96
N CYS A 68 10.94 -13.36 -10.79
CA CYS A 68 11.86 -12.36 -10.25
C CYS A 68 12.90 -12.93 -9.27
N GLY A 69 12.85 -14.24 -9.00
CA GLY A 69 13.77 -14.93 -8.08
C GLY A 69 13.52 -14.60 -6.60
N ARG A 70 12.35 -14.07 -6.25
CA ARG A 70 12.01 -13.72 -4.87
C ARG A 70 11.62 -14.97 -4.08
N GLY A 71 12.39 -15.29 -3.03
CA GLY A 71 12.20 -16.50 -2.22
C GLY A 71 11.06 -16.44 -1.19
N THR A 72 10.44 -15.28 -0.99
CA THR A 72 9.32 -15.09 -0.05
C THR A 72 8.13 -14.48 -0.77
N LEU A 73 6.94 -15.01 -0.54
CA LEU A 73 5.71 -14.42 -1.07
C LEU A 73 5.41 -13.08 -0.39
N LEU A 74 4.83 -12.16 -1.15
CA LEU A 74 4.18 -10.97 -0.59
C LEU A 74 2.98 -11.40 0.27
N GLU A 75 2.90 -10.91 1.51
CA GLU A 75 1.77 -11.16 2.41
C GLU A 75 0.55 -10.33 2.00
N LEU A 76 -0.62 -10.96 1.88
CA LEU A 76 -1.88 -10.31 1.54
C LEU A 76 -2.87 -10.34 2.71
N GLU A 77 -3.43 -9.18 3.02
CA GLU A 77 -4.52 -9.02 4.00
C GLU A 77 -5.66 -8.20 3.38
N VAL A 78 -6.90 -8.43 3.84
CA VAL A 78 -8.05 -7.59 3.49
C VAL A 78 -8.76 -7.14 4.76
N LEU A 79 -8.89 -5.83 4.95
CA LEU A 79 -9.59 -5.20 6.06
C LEU A 79 -10.91 -4.57 5.60
N LYS A 80 -11.86 -4.45 6.53
CA LYS A 80 -13.22 -4.04 6.18
C LYS A 80 -13.33 -2.55 5.80
N ASP A 81 -12.52 -1.68 6.41
CA ASP A 81 -12.59 -0.22 6.28
C ASP A 81 -11.35 0.48 6.85
N LEU A 82 -11.30 1.81 6.69
CA LEU A 82 -10.24 2.66 7.22
C LEU A 82 -10.13 2.57 8.76
N ASP A 83 -11.23 2.48 9.49
CA ASP A 83 -11.18 2.37 10.96
C ASP A 83 -10.46 1.09 11.41
N SER A 84 -10.67 -0.02 10.69
CA SER A 84 -9.95 -1.28 10.92
C SER A 84 -8.47 -1.16 10.60
N VAL A 85 -8.11 -0.43 9.55
CA VAL A 85 -6.72 -0.10 9.20
C VAL A 85 -6.04 0.66 10.34
N LEU A 86 -6.65 1.76 10.80
CA LEU A 86 -6.10 2.63 11.85
C LEU A 86 -6.06 1.94 13.22
N LEU A 87 -6.90 0.91 13.42
CA LEU A 87 -6.82 0.07 14.61
C LEU A 87 -5.62 -0.89 14.55
N ALA A 88 -5.39 -1.54 13.41
CA ALA A 88 -4.33 -2.53 13.22
C ALA A 88 -2.93 -1.91 13.06
N TYR A 89 -2.83 -0.76 12.40
CA TYR A 89 -1.56 -0.14 12.01
C TYR A 89 -1.44 1.29 12.56
N LYS A 90 -0.82 1.43 13.74
CA LYS A 90 -0.67 2.74 14.42
C LYS A 90 0.36 3.65 13.77
N ASP A 91 1.42 3.08 13.22
CA ASP A 91 2.50 3.82 12.54
C ASP A 91 2.26 3.87 11.02
N CYS A 92 1.08 4.36 10.63
CA CYS A 92 0.74 4.57 9.22
C CYS A 92 0.87 6.05 8.81
N VAL A 93 1.18 6.26 7.53
CA VAL A 93 1.23 7.59 6.89
C VAL A 93 0.39 7.52 5.64
N ALA A 94 -0.48 8.50 5.44
CA ALA A 94 -1.37 8.55 4.30
C ALA A 94 -0.77 9.35 3.16
N LEU A 95 -0.75 8.80 1.96
CA LEU A 95 -0.49 9.56 0.74
C LEU A 95 -1.78 10.27 0.33
N GLU A 96 -1.80 11.60 0.45
CA GLU A 96 -2.98 12.43 0.15
C GLU A 96 -2.57 13.75 -0.51
N PHE A 97 -3.47 14.26 -1.36
CA PHE A 97 -3.28 15.57 -1.99
C PHE A 97 -3.25 16.69 -0.94
N GLY A 98 -2.25 17.58 -1.04
CA GLY A 98 -2.04 18.64 -0.06
C GLY A 98 -1.31 18.22 1.22
N GLY A 99 -0.89 16.95 1.33
CA GLY A 99 -0.01 16.50 2.39
C GLY A 99 1.41 17.08 2.29
N GLU A 100 2.25 16.81 3.29
CA GLU A 100 3.65 17.24 3.30
C GLU A 100 4.40 16.64 2.10
N VAL A 101 4.91 17.51 1.21
CA VAL A 101 5.56 17.07 -0.02
C VAL A 101 6.81 16.24 0.30
N LEU A 102 6.87 15.03 -0.25
CA LEU A 102 8.05 14.18 -0.18
C LEU A 102 9.20 14.81 -0.95
N THR A 103 10.35 14.89 -0.29
CA THR A 103 11.62 15.37 -0.83
C THR A 103 12.73 14.41 -0.42
N HIS A 104 13.91 14.54 -1.02
CA HIS A 104 15.07 13.73 -0.64
C HIS A 104 15.45 13.84 0.84
N THR A 105 15.16 14.98 1.49
CA THR A 105 15.57 15.22 2.88
C THR A 105 14.60 14.64 3.91
N ASN A 106 13.30 14.56 3.59
CA ASN A 106 12.28 14.03 4.51
C ASN A 106 11.84 12.58 4.18
N LEU A 107 12.30 12.00 3.07
CA LEU A 107 11.88 10.67 2.59
C LEU A 107 12.04 9.57 3.65
N ILE A 108 13.24 9.44 4.23
CA ILE A 108 13.52 8.39 5.23
C ILE A 108 12.62 8.56 6.45
N ALA A 109 12.52 9.79 6.97
CA ALA A 109 11.71 10.09 8.14
C ALA A 109 10.22 9.82 7.91
N ASN A 110 9.74 9.99 6.67
CA ASN A 110 8.34 9.83 6.31
C ASN A 110 7.95 8.41 5.90
N LEU A 111 8.89 7.59 5.39
CA LEU A 111 8.54 6.27 4.83
C LEU A 111 9.18 5.09 5.55
N LYS A 112 10.39 5.23 6.12
CA LYS A 112 11.11 4.08 6.70
C LYS A 112 10.35 3.53 7.90
N ASN A 113 10.13 2.21 7.91
CA ASN A 113 9.37 1.48 8.94
C ASN A 113 7.92 1.91 9.12
N LYS A 114 7.32 2.59 8.13
CA LYS A 114 5.92 3.02 8.19
C LYS A 114 5.07 2.24 7.20
N SER A 115 3.79 2.10 7.54
CA SER A 115 2.79 1.55 6.62
C SER A 115 2.23 2.69 5.77
N ILE A 116 2.31 2.58 4.45
CA ILE A 116 1.88 3.69 3.57
C ILE A 116 0.46 3.44 3.09
N LEU A 117 -0.46 4.28 3.55
CA LEU A 117 -1.89 4.25 3.25
C LEU A 117 -2.18 5.04 1.97
N ILE A 118 -2.82 4.40 0.98
CA ILE A 118 -3.12 4.95 -0.34
C ILE A 118 -4.61 4.79 -0.63
N GLY A 119 -5.28 5.91 -0.94
CA GLY A 119 -6.73 5.95 -1.22
C GLY A 119 -7.12 5.41 -2.61
N PRO A 120 -8.43 5.26 -2.89
CA PRO A 120 -8.94 4.79 -4.19
C PRO A 120 -8.82 5.91 -5.24
N GLU A 121 -9.27 5.68 -6.49
CA GLU A 121 -9.18 6.72 -7.54
C GLU A 121 -9.90 8.03 -7.19
N GLY A 122 -10.98 7.96 -6.41
CA GLY A 122 -11.71 9.15 -5.92
C GLY A 122 -11.09 9.84 -4.71
N GLY A 123 -9.95 9.34 -4.22
CA GLY A 123 -9.34 9.77 -2.95
C GLY A 123 -10.20 9.40 -1.73
N PHE A 124 -9.82 9.95 -0.57
CA PHE A 124 -10.58 9.79 0.67
C PHE A 124 -11.81 10.69 0.70
N SER A 125 -12.90 10.22 1.31
CA SER A 125 -14.04 11.07 1.60
C SER A 125 -13.71 12.15 2.64
N PRO A 126 -14.50 13.23 2.78
CA PRO A 126 -14.29 14.21 3.83
C PRO A 126 -14.21 13.58 5.23
N SER A 127 -15.11 12.63 5.54
CA SER A 127 -15.12 11.94 6.83
C SER A 127 -13.94 10.98 7.04
N GLU A 128 -13.35 10.47 5.95
CA GLU A 128 -12.11 9.68 6.02
C GLU A 128 -10.89 10.59 6.22
N ARG A 129 -10.85 11.74 5.53
CA ARG A 129 -9.78 12.75 5.67
C ARG A 129 -9.60 13.22 7.11
N ASP A 130 -10.70 13.44 7.83
CA ASP A 130 -10.68 13.84 9.24
C ASP A 130 -10.02 12.80 10.18
N LYS A 131 -9.89 11.55 9.72
CA LYS A 131 -9.29 10.44 10.46
C LYS A 131 -7.89 10.07 10.00
N LEU A 132 -7.43 10.64 8.88
CA LEU A 132 -6.13 10.28 8.33
C LEU A 132 -5.02 10.60 9.34
N PRO A 133 -3.98 9.75 9.42
CA PRO A 133 -2.79 10.03 10.20
C PRO A 133 -1.99 11.17 9.55
N HIS A 134 -0.71 11.29 9.89
CA HIS A 134 0.21 12.16 9.15
C HIS A 134 0.07 11.93 7.63
N THR A 135 -0.09 13.02 6.88
CA THR A 135 -0.29 12.98 5.43
C THR A 135 0.93 13.47 4.69
N ILE A 136 1.35 12.73 3.68
CA ILE A 136 2.42 13.09 2.75
C ILE A 136 1.85 13.27 1.35
N GLY A 137 2.50 14.11 0.55
CA GLY A 137 2.14 14.40 -0.83
C GLY A 137 3.29 14.10 -1.80
N ILE A 138 2.96 13.93 -3.07
CA ILE A 138 3.94 13.84 -4.16
C ILE A 138 3.94 15.19 -4.89
N ALA A 139 5.12 15.73 -5.16
CA ALA A 139 5.28 16.98 -5.90
C ALA A 139 4.83 16.81 -7.36
N GLY A 140 4.26 17.87 -7.93
CA GLY A 140 3.94 17.98 -9.35
C GLY A 140 2.46 18.28 -9.63
N ASP A 141 2.17 18.59 -10.89
CA ASP A 141 0.83 19.03 -11.33
C ASP A 141 -0.06 17.86 -11.75
N LEU A 142 0.50 16.65 -11.86
CA LEU A 142 -0.20 15.46 -12.32
C LEU A 142 -0.66 14.62 -11.14
N ILE A 143 -1.96 14.30 -11.12
CA ILE A 143 -2.54 13.38 -10.14
C ILE A 143 -2.26 11.96 -10.59
N LEU A 144 -1.55 11.20 -9.75
CA LEU A 144 -1.36 9.77 -9.96
C LEU A 144 -2.67 9.03 -9.71
N ARG A 145 -3.00 8.09 -10.59
CA ARG A 145 -4.04 7.09 -10.27
C ARG A 145 -3.56 6.21 -9.11
N SER A 146 -4.52 5.60 -8.42
CA SER A 146 -4.27 4.84 -7.19
C SER A 146 -3.21 3.74 -7.36
N GLU A 147 -3.24 3.00 -8.47
CA GLU A 147 -2.24 1.98 -8.79
C GLU A 147 -0.86 2.56 -9.13
N SER A 148 -0.82 3.72 -9.80
CA SER A 148 0.43 4.42 -10.11
C SER A 148 1.07 4.96 -8.83
N ALA A 149 0.27 5.47 -7.91
CA ALA A 149 0.71 5.87 -6.58
C ALA A 149 1.30 4.70 -5.79
N CYS A 150 0.67 3.52 -5.85
CA CYS A 150 1.22 2.30 -5.24
C CYS A 150 2.59 1.90 -5.81
N ILE A 151 2.73 1.90 -7.13
CA ILE A 151 4.00 1.57 -7.79
C ILE A 151 5.07 2.60 -7.46
N PHE A 152 4.72 3.89 -7.45
CA PHE A 152 5.62 4.98 -7.09
C PHE A 152 6.13 4.81 -5.65
N VAL A 153 5.22 4.65 -4.68
CA VAL A 153 5.57 4.41 -3.27
C VAL A 153 6.42 3.17 -3.12
N ALA A 154 6.07 2.07 -3.78
CA ALA A 154 6.86 0.84 -3.74
C ALA A 154 8.29 1.02 -4.28
N SER A 155 8.44 1.82 -5.34
CA SER A 155 9.76 2.14 -5.90
C SER A 155 10.58 2.98 -4.92
N MET A 156 9.94 3.93 -4.22
CA MET A 156 10.62 4.72 -3.19
C MET A 156 11.04 3.87 -1.99
N LEU A 157 10.14 2.99 -1.50
CA LEU A 157 10.44 2.06 -0.40
C LEU A 157 11.60 1.12 -0.73
N LYS A 158 11.77 0.71 -2.00
CA LYS A 158 12.89 -0.12 -2.46
C LYS A 158 14.26 0.56 -2.33
N LEU A 159 14.29 1.89 -2.28
CA LEU A 159 15.53 2.68 -2.16
C LEU A 159 15.91 3.00 -0.71
N LEU A 160 15.09 2.62 0.28
CA LEU A 160 15.28 2.89 1.71
C LEU A 160 15.91 1.72 2.48
#